data_AF-A0A3D2N1V0-F1
#
_entry.id   AF-A0A3D2N1V0-F1
#
_cell.length_a   1.000
_cell.length_b   1.000
_cell.length_c   1.000
_cell.angle_alpha   90.00
_cell.angle_beta   90.00
_cell.angle_gamma   90.00
#
_symmetry.space_group_name_H-M   'P 1'
#
loop_
_entity.id
_entity.type
_entity.pdbx_description
1 polymer ?
#
loop_
_entity_poly.entity_id
_entity_poly.type
_entity_poly.pdbx_seq_one_letter_code
_entity_poly.pdbx_strand_id
1 'polypeptide(L)'
;LEGSVFVSGAVVKWLRDELCIINSAEETASLAESVPDNGGVYFVPAFVGLGTPYWDSDARGTICGLTRGAGRAHIVRAALEAIAYQTADVIKAMEEDTSALGLIKVDGGASQNDFLMQFQSDILGRSIIRPRNVESTATGAAFLAGLHCGFWENREELNRVSQKFREFIPAMQESERSRLTDGWKQAVGRSLMK
;
A
#
# COMPACT_ATOMS: atom_id res chain seq x y z
N LEU A 1 -2.36 11.50 -14.71
CA LEU A 1 -2.10 11.98 -13.34
C LEU A 1 -1.08 11.04 -12.70
N GLU A 2 -0.16 11.59 -11.92
CA GLU A 2 0.79 10.83 -11.12
C GLU A 2 0.67 11.34 -9.69
N GLY A 3 0.59 10.41 -8.74
CA GLY A 3 0.61 10.71 -7.32
C GLY A 3 1.63 9.81 -6.63
N SER A 4 2.26 10.32 -5.57
CA SER A 4 3.36 9.64 -4.91
C SER A 4 3.16 9.54 -3.41
N VAL A 5 3.46 8.37 -2.87
CA VAL A 5 3.58 8.10 -1.44
C VAL A 5 5.07 7.96 -1.13
N PHE A 6 5.63 8.90 -0.38
CA PHE A 6 7.08 8.96 -0.14
C PHE A 6 7.58 7.79 0.71
N VAL A 7 6.76 7.31 1.64
CA VAL A 7 7.13 6.24 2.58
C VAL A 7 6.12 5.10 2.48
N SER A 8 6.40 4.16 1.56
CA SER A 8 5.73 2.84 1.50
C SER A 8 6.65 1.75 2.06
N GLY A 9 7.43 1.06 1.22
CA GLY A 9 8.34 -0.01 1.65
C GLY A 9 9.41 0.44 2.65
N ALA A 10 9.71 1.74 2.72
CA ALA A 10 10.62 2.30 3.72
C ALA A 10 10.08 2.17 5.16
N VAL A 11 8.75 2.16 5.39
CA VAL A 11 8.20 1.94 6.74
C VAL A 11 8.52 0.54 7.24
N VAL A 12 8.41 -0.46 6.38
CA VAL A 12 8.73 -1.85 6.73
C VAL A 12 10.23 -2.00 7.03
N LYS A 13 11.10 -1.36 6.24
CA LYS A 13 12.53 -1.32 6.54
C LYS A 13 12.81 -0.64 7.88
N TRP A 14 12.17 0.48 8.17
CA TRP A 14 12.32 1.18 9.44
C TRP A 14 11.88 0.33 10.65
N LEU A 15 10.77 -0.42 10.53
CA LEU A 15 10.34 -1.36 11.57
C LEU A 15 11.38 -2.46 11.85
N ARG A 16 12.10 -2.90 10.82
CA ARG A 16 13.13 -3.95 10.90
C ARG A 16 14.45 -3.40 11.44
N ASP A 17 14.94 -2.33 10.81
CA ASP A 17 16.31 -1.86 10.99
C ASP A 17 16.44 -0.91 12.20
N GLU A 18 15.43 -0.09 12.47
CA GLU A 18 15.47 0.94 13.52
C GLU A 18 14.71 0.52 14.77
N LEU A 19 13.46 0.06 14.59
CA LEU A 19 12.63 -0.35 15.74
C LEU A 19 12.90 -1.79 16.17
N CYS A 20 13.53 -2.60 15.30
CA CYS A 20 13.90 -3.99 15.55
C CYS A 20 12.72 -4.87 16.05
N ILE A 21 11.49 -4.58 15.62
CA ILE A 21 10.31 -5.37 16.01
C ILE A 21 9.93 -6.44 15.00
N ILE A 22 10.59 -6.42 13.84
CA ILE A 22 10.52 -7.48 12.84
C ILE A 22 11.93 -7.89 12.37
N ASN A 23 12.10 -9.14 11.95
CA ASN A 23 13.36 -9.66 11.40
C ASN A 23 13.42 -9.51 9.87
N SER A 24 12.28 -9.57 9.20
CA SER A 24 12.20 -9.54 7.74
C SER A 24 10.87 -8.94 7.28
N ALA A 25 10.78 -8.59 5.99
CA ALA A 25 9.54 -8.04 5.45
C ALA A 25 8.44 -9.13 5.36
N GLU A 26 8.83 -10.39 5.14
CA GLU A 26 7.96 -11.53 4.94
C GLU A 26 7.12 -11.87 6.18
N GLU A 27 7.63 -11.66 7.39
CA GLU A 27 6.87 -11.92 8.62
C GLU A 27 5.82 -10.84 8.93
N THR A 28 5.82 -9.71 8.22
CA THR A 28 4.85 -8.63 8.49
C THR A 28 3.41 -9.06 8.24
N ALA A 29 3.17 -9.90 7.24
CA ALA A 29 1.84 -10.41 6.92
C ALA A 29 1.30 -11.30 8.06
N SER A 30 2.07 -12.29 8.49
CA SER A 30 1.65 -13.21 9.56
C SER A 30 1.49 -12.49 10.91
N LEU A 31 2.32 -11.49 11.19
CA LEU A 31 2.15 -10.65 12.38
C LEU A 31 0.87 -9.83 12.32
N ALA A 32 0.56 -9.20 11.18
CA ALA A 32 -0.67 -8.43 11.03
C ALA A 32 -1.93 -9.29 11.13
N GLU A 33 -1.89 -10.52 10.61
CA GLU A 33 -2.98 -11.50 10.68
C GLU A 33 -3.10 -12.17 12.06
N SER A 34 -2.06 -12.10 12.90
CA SER A 34 -2.08 -12.67 14.26
C SER A 34 -2.98 -11.90 15.25
N VAL A 35 -3.40 -10.68 14.88
CA VAL A 35 -4.32 -9.85 15.64
C VAL A 35 -5.59 -9.62 14.81
N PRO A 36 -6.78 -9.53 15.42
CA PRO A 36 -8.04 -9.38 14.68
C PRO A 36 -8.17 -8.00 14.01
N ASP A 37 -7.61 -6.96 14.62
CA ASP A 37 -7.66 -5.57 14.16
C ASP A 37 -6.37 -4.80 14.51
N ASN A 38 -6.32 -3.50 14.21
CA ASN A 38 -5.20 -2.62 14.56
C ASN A 38 -5.20 -2.16 16.03
N GLY A 39 -6.17 -2.58 16.85
CA GLY A 39 -6.27 -2.20 18.26
C GLY A 39 -6.53 -0.71 18.49
N GLY A 40 -7.00 0.01 17.46
CA GLY A 40 -7.12 1.47 17.46
C GLY A 40 -5.78 2.19 17.22
N VAL A 41 -4.71 1.45 16.91
CA VAL A 41 -3.39 2.01 16.60
C VAL A 41 -3.36 2.47 15.15
N TYR A 42 -2.95 3.71 14.93
CA TYR A 42 -2.66 4.26 13.62
C TYR A 42 -1.21 4.73 13.57
N PHE A 43 -0.55 4.44 12.45
CA PHE A 43 0.82 4.86 12.21
C PHE A 43 0.86 5.73 10.94
N VAL A 44 1.14 7.02 11.08
CA VAL A 44 1.42 7.91 9.95
C VAL A 44 2.94 7.94 9.71
N PRO A 45 3.48 7.31 8.65
CA PRO A 45 4.93 7.16 8.47
C PRO A 45 5.55 8.36 7.75
N ALA A 46 5.25 9.59 8.20
CA ALA A 46 5.73 10.83 7.61
C ALA A 46 7.21 11.13 7.98
N PHE A 47 8.13 10.19 7.73
CA PHE A 47 9.56 10.34 8.09
C PHE A 47 10.25 11.47 7.33
N VAL A 48 9.72 11.81 6.15
CA VAL A 48 10.21 12.87 5.26
C VAL A 48 9.08 13.84 4.88
N GLY A 49 8.08 13.98 5.76
CA GLY A 49 6.82 14.67 5.45
C GLY A 49 5.80 13.80 4.73
N LEU A 50 4.68 14.40 4.37
CA LEU A 50 3.58 13.79 3.60
C LEU A 50 3.51 14.39 2.20
N GLY A 51 3.42 13.52 1.19
CA GLY A 51 3.18 13.89 -0.20
C GLY A 51 1.70 14.11 -0.48
N THR A 52 1.25 13.65 -1.64
CA THR A 52 -0.16 13.75 -2.07
C THR A 52 -1.11 13.08 -1.06
N PRO A 53 -2.26 13.68 -0.73
CA PRO A 53 -2.76 15.01 -1.09
C PRO A 53 -2.33 16.14 -0.14
N TYR A 54 -1.63 15.82 0.94
CA TYR A 54 -1.39 16.74 2.07
C TYR A 54 -0.32 17.80 1.82
N TRP A 55 0.75 17.45 1.09
CA TRP A 55 1.88 18.33 0.75
C TRP A 55 2.47 19.08 1.94
N ASP A 56 2.77 18.34 3.02
CA ASP A 56 3.29 18.89 4.27
C ASP A 56 4.69 18.32 4.55
N SER A 57 5.72 19.14 4.37
CA SER A 57 7.12 18.78 4.66
C SER A 57 7.45 18.76 6.15
N ASP A 58 6.62 19.38 6.99
CA ASP A 58 6.81 19.49 8.43
C ASP A 58 6.09 18.38 9.20
N ALA A 59 5.18 17.65 8.56
CA ALA A 59 4.60 16.43 9.10
C ALA A 59 5.68 15.43 9.54
N ARG A 60 5.45 14.74 10.66
CA ARG A 60 6.41 13.78 11.23
C ARG A 60 5.78 12.43 11.52
N GLY A 61 6.62 11.40 11.48
CA GLY A 61 6.26 10.03 11.84
C GLY A 61 5.52 9.99 13.18
N THR A 62 4.28 9.51 13.17
CA THR A 62 3.40 9.56 14.35
C THR A 62 2.70 8.22 14.54
N ILE A 63 2.84 7.63 15.73
CA ILE A 63 2.05 6.47 16.16
C ILE A 63 1.09 6.94 17.25
N CYS A 64 -0.21 6.74 17.06
CA CYS A 64 -1.22 7.14 18.03
C CYS A 64 -2.23 6.01 18.30
N GLY A 65 -2.97 6.12 19.41
CA GLY A 65 -3.96 5.11 19.80
C GLY A 65 -3.40 3.91 20.56
N LEU A 66 -2.14 3.99 21.04
CA LEU A 66 -1.55 2.96 21.89
C LEU A 66 -2.32 2.84 23.22
N THR A 67 -2.74 1.62 23.54
CA THR A 67 -3.32 1.23 24.84
C THR A 67 -2.46 0.15 25.48
N ARG A 68 -2.74 -0.24 26.73
CA ARG A 68 -2.05 -1.38 27.38
C ARG A 68 -2.20 -2.70 26.61
N GLY A 69 -3.25 -2.85 25.80
CA GLY A 69 -3.47 -4.01 24.95
C GLY A 69 -2.75 -3.96 23.60
N ALA A 70 -2.23 -2.79 23.21
CA ALA A 70 -1.47 -2.63 21.98
C ALA A 70 -0.07 -3.24 22.13
N GLY A 71 0.46 -3.79 21.03
CA GLY A 71 1.75 -4.49 21.03
C GLY A 71 2.35 -4.53 19.63
N ARG A 72 3.47 -5.24 19.47
CA ARG A 72 4.24 -5.22 18.21
C ARG A 72 3.41 -5.56 16.96
N ALA A 73 2.50 -6.54 17.06
CA ALA A 73 1.66 -6.95 15.94
C ALA A 73 0.72 -5.82 15.49
N HIS A 74 0.15 -5.06 16.43
CA HIS A 74 -0.69 -3.89 16.13
C HIS A 74 0.11 -2.77 15.45
N ILE A 75 1.35 -2.54 15.85
CA ILE A 75 2.23 -1.53 15.21
C ILE A 75 2.59 -1.95 13.78
N VAL A 76 2.98 -3.22 13.59
CA VAL A 76 3.29 -3.78 12.25
C VAL A 76 2.06 -3.71 11.35
N ARG A 77 0.89 -4.11 11.85
CA ARG A 77 -0.37 -4.01 11.13
C ARG A 77 -0.69 -2.56 10.75
N ALA A 78 -0.63 -1.64 11.71
CA ALA A 78 -0.88 -0.22 11.46
C ALA A 78 0.08 0.37 10.41
N ALA A 79 1.33 -0.09 10.33
CA ALA A 79 2.27 0.31 9.29
C ALA A 79 1.86 -0.17 7.90
N LEU A 80 1.38 -1.41 7.76
CA LEU A 80 0.85 -1.93 6.50
C LEU A 80 -0.44 -1.21 6.11
N GLU A 81 -1.38 -1.03 7.05
CA GLU A 81 -2.62 -0.30 6.83
C GLU A 81 -2.35 1.15 6.37
N ALA A 82 -1.31 1.81 6.92
CA ALA A 82 -0.89 3.15 6.50
C ALA A 82 -0.42 3.23 5.05
N ILE A 83 0.20 2.19 4.50
CA ILE A 83 0.53 2.14 3.07
C ILE A 83 -0.76 2.14 2.25
N ALA A 84 -1.76 1.37 2.70
CA ALA A 84 -3.04 1.30 2.02
C ALA A 84 -3.85 2.60 2.09
N TYR A 85 -3.88 3.23 3.26
CA TYR A 85 -4.56 4.51 3.44
C TYR A 85 -3.94 5.62 2.60
N GLN A 86 -2.61 5.75 2.59
CA GLN A 86 -1.93 6.76 1.75
C GLN A 86 -2.21 6.53 0.26
N THR A 87 -2.20 5.27 -0.20
CA THR A 87 -2.54 4.95 -1.59
C THR A 87 -4.00 5.29 -1.91
N ALA A 88 -4.92 5.08 -0.96
CA ALA A 88 -6.31 5.47 -1.10
C ALA A 88 -6.51 6.99 -1.16
N ASP A 89 -5.78 7.75 -0.34
CA ASP A 89 -5.79 9.21 -0.40
C ASP A 89 -5.29 9.73 -1.77
N VAL A 90 -4.24 9.12 -2.32
CA VAL A 90 -3.73 9.45 -3.66
C VAL A 90 -4.76 9.14 -4.74
N ILE A 91 -5.34 7.94 -4.74
CA ILE A 91 -6.36 7.54 -5.72
C ILE A 91 -7.57 8.46 -5.65
N LYS A 92 -8.03 8.78 -4.43
CA LYS A 92 -9.14 9.70 -4.24
C LYS A 92 -8.84 11.08 -4.83
N ALA A 93 -7.66 11.63 -4.57
CA ALA A 93 -7.24 12.90 -5.15
C ALA A 93 -7.18 12.85 -6.68
N MET A 94 -6.72 11.74 -7.28
CA MET A 94 -6.75 11.57 -8.72
C MET A 94 -8.18 11.52 -9.29
N GLU A 95 -9.10 10.86 -8.59
CA GLU A 95 -10.51 10.76 -8.98
C GLU A 95 -11.29 12.08 -8.82
N GLU A 96 -10.80 13.04 -8.03
CA GLU A 96 -11.36 14.39 -7.97
C GLU A 96 -11.07 15.18 -9.27
N ASP A 97 -9.96 14.87 -9.94
CA ASP A 97 -9.53 15.50 -11.20
C ASP A 97 -9.93 14.68 -12.46
N THR A 98 -10.41 13.45 -12.30
CA THR A 98 -10.78 12.55 -13.41
C THR A 98 -12.11 11.83 -13.19
N SER A 99 -12.44 10.89 -14.08
CA SER A 99 -13.47 9.89 -13.80
C SER A 99 -12.96 8.83 -12.83
N ALA A 100 -13.87 8.01 -12.28
CA ALA A 100 -13.53 6.84 -11.48
C ALA A 100 -12.49 5.94 -12.18
N LEU A 101 -11.45 5.56 -11.46
CA LEU A 101 -10.42 4.65 -11.95
C LEU A 101 -10.98 3.23 -12.00
N GLY A 102 -10.63 2.49 -13.06
CA GLY A 102 -11.08 1.10 -13.24
C GLY A 102 -10.28 0.12 -12.38
N LEU A 103 -9.84 -0.95 -13.03
CA LEU A 103 -9.00 -1.99 -12.44
C LEU A 103 -7.67 -1.44 -11.95
N ILE A 104 -7.27 -1.83 -10.72
CA ILE A 104 -5.98 -1.44 -10.14
C ILE A 104 -4.99 -2.59 -10.30
N LYS A 105 -3.86 -2.32 -10.95
CA LYS A 105 -2.73 -3.25 -11.05
C LYS A 105 -1.62 -2.80 -10.12
N VAL A 106 -1.02 -3.75 -9.43
CA VAL A 106 0.04 -3.50 -8.43
C VAL A 106 1.28 -4.29 -8.78
N ASP A 107 2.44 -3.77 -8.39
CA ASP A 107 3.74 -4.43 -8.55
C ASP A 107 4.71 -4.01 -7.43
N GLY A 108 5.95 -4.50 -7.50
CA GLY A 108 7.00 -4.20 -6.53
C GLY A 108 6.92 -5.03 -5.24
N GLY A 109 7.96 -4.89 -4.40
CA GLY A 109 8.14 -5.75 -3.22
C GLY A 109 7.00 -5.72 -2.20
N ALA A 110 6.40 -4.54 -1.95
CA ALA A 110 5.27 -4.42 -1.02
C ALA A 110 4.04 -5.22 -1.50
N SER A 111 3.85 -5.34 -2.83
CA SER A 111 2.73 -6.10 -3.38
C SER A 111 2.80 -7.59 -3.03
N GLN A 112 3.97 -8.13 -2.66
CA GLN A 112 4.10 -9.54 -2.25
C GLN A 112 3.37 -9.86 -0.93
N ASN A 113 3.04 -8.86 -0.12
CA ASN A 113 2.31 -9.03 1.14
C ASN A 113 0.80 -9.18 0.88
N ASP A 114 0.29 -10.40 1.05
CA ASP A 114 -1.13 -10.72 0.80
C ASP A 114 -2.10 -9.97 1.72
N PHE A 115 -1.75 -9.77 3.00
CA PHE A 115 -2.53 -8.96 3.94
C PHE A 115 -2.68 -7.52 3.41
N LEU A 116 -1.58 -6.90 2.99
CA LEU A 116 -1.59 -5.55 2.45
C LEU A 116 -2.44 -5.46 1.18
N MET A 117 -2.34 -6.43 0.27
CA MET A 117 -3.12 -6.43 -0.97
C MET A 117 -4.62 -6.59 -0.71
N GLN A 118 -5.00 -7.48 0.22
CA GLN A 118 -6.39 -7.63 0.61
C GLN A 118 -6.91 -6.35 1.27
N PHE A 119 -6.17 -5.81 2.25
CA PHE A 119 -6.56 -4.58 2.95
C PHE A 119 -6.61 -3.35 2.02
N GLN A 120 -5.71 -3.26 1.04
CA GLN A 120 -5.75 -2.22 0.02
C GLN A 120 -7.01 -2.32 -0.84
N SER A 121 -7.38 -3.53 -1.26
CA SER A 121 -8.63 -3.77 -2.02
C SER A 121 -9.84 -3.40 -1.17
N ASP A 122 -9.80 -3.78 0.11
CA ASP A 122 -10.83 -3.47 1.08
C ASP A 122 -11.01 -1.98 1.32
N ILE A 123 -9.94 -1.20 1.48
CA ILE A 123 -10.02 0.25 1.71
C ILE A 123 -10.45 1.00 0.44
N LEU A 124 -9.99 0.57 -0.74
CA LEU A 124 -10.35 1.19 -2.01
C LEU A 124 -11.76 0.82 -2.48
N GLY A 125 -12.30 -0.31 -2.02
CA GLY A 125 -13.56 -0.86 -2.51
C GLY A 125 -13.51 -1.30 -3.97
N ARG A 126 -12.32 -1.69 -4.45
CA ARG A 126 -12.07 -2.11 -5.84
C ARG A 126 -11.18 -3.34 -5.90
N SER A 127 -11.35 -4.17 -6.93
CA SER A 127 -10.44 -5.30 -7.19
C SER A 127 -9.02 -4.83 -7.47
N ILE A 128 -8.06 -5.57 -6.92
CA ILE A 128 -6.62 -5.38 -7.16
C ILE A 128 -6.06 -6.62 -7.86
N ILE A 129 -5.28 -6.39 -8.91
CA ILE A 129 -4.62 -7.45 -9.67
C ILE A 129 -3.12 -7.39 -9.45
N ARG A 130 -2.57 -8.48 -8.88
CA ARG A 130 -1.13 -8.68 -8.72
C ARG A 130 -0.61 -9.71 -9.74
N PRO A 131 0.37 -9.36 -10.58
CA PRO A 131 1.03 -10.31 -11.47
C PRO A 131 1.87 -11.32 -10.69
N ARG A 132 2.07 -12.52 -11.25
CA ARG A 132 2.96 -13.53 -10.64
C ARG A 132 4.40 -13.03 -10.52
N ASN A 133 4.90 -12.31 -11.52
CA ASN A 133 6.18 -11.61 -11.45
C ASN A 133 5.91 -10.13 -11.14
N VAL A 134 6.31 -9.72 -9.95
CA VAL A 134 6.13 -8.35 -9.43
C VAL A 134 7.19 -7.36 -9.92
N GLU A 135 8.19 -7.82 -10.69
CA GLU A 135 9.20 -6.96 -11.32
C GLU A 135 8.70 -6.45 -12.68
N SER A 136 7.59 -5.69 -12.65
CA SER A 136 6.92 -5.17 -13.85
C SER A 136 7.81 -4.20 -14.63
N THR A 137 8.64 -3.42 -13.94
CA THR A 137 9.58 -2.45 -14.54
C THR A 137 10.60 -3.15 -15.45
N ALA A 138 11.28 -4.18 -14.93
CA ALA A 138 12.24 -4.95 -15.70
C ALA A 138 11.55 -5.69 -16.86
N THR A 139 10.34 -6.22 -16.61
CA THR A 139 9.51 -6.88 -17.62
C THR A 139 9.16 -5.93 -18.77
N GLY A 140 8.78 -4.69 -18.48
CA GLY A 140 8.46 -3.67 -19.48
C GLY A 140 9.67 -3.31 -20.35
N ALA A 141 10.84 -3.12 -19.74
CA ALA A 141 12.07 -2.88 -20.48
C ALA A 141 12.45 -4.05 -21.40
N ALA A 142 12.32 -5.29 -20.90
CA ALA A 142 12.57 -6.49 -21.68
C ALA A 142 11.59 -6.60 -22.87
N PHE A 143 10.30 -6.34 -22.66
CA PHE A 143 9.29 -6.37 -23.72
C PHE A 143 9.57 -5.33 -24.81
N LEU A 144 9.96 -4.12 -24.45
CA LEU A 144 10.34 -3.08 -25.42
C LEU A 144 11.56 -3.50 -26.26
N ALA A 145 12.60 -4.01 -25.61
CA ALA A 145 13.81 -4.48 -26.30
C ALA A 145 13.52 -5.69 -27.19
N GLY A 146 12.74 -6.65 -26.70
CA GLY A 146 12.41 -7.87 -27.41
C GLY A 146 11.51 -7.65 -28.63
N LEU A 147 10.57 -6.70 -28.57
CA LEU A 147 9.83 -6.27 -29.75
C LEU A 147 10.76 -5.61 -30.78
N HIS A 148 11.71 -4.79 -30.34
CA HIS A 148 12.62 -4.10 -31.26
C HIS A 148 13.59 -5.05 -31.96
N CYS A 149 14.12 -6.06 -31.26
CA CYS A 149 15.05 -7.02 -31.86
C CYS A 149 14.37 -8.22 -32.54
N GLY A 150 13.03 -8.23 -32.61
CA GLY A 150 12.25 -9.30 -33.24
C GLY A 150 12.21 -10.60 -32.45
N PHE A 151 12.50 -10.57 -31.14
CA PHE A 151 12.29 -11.72 -30.25
C PHE A 151 10.80 -12.01 -30.07
N TRP A 152 9.98 -10.96 -30.02
CA TRP A 152 8.51 -11.05 -30.15
C TRP A 152 8.07 -10.31 -31.40
N GLU A 153 7.09 -10.87 -32.10
CA GLU A 153 6.58 -10.36 -33.37
C GLU A 153 5.72 -9.10 -33.17
N ASN A 154 4.91 -9.06 -32.12
CA ASN A 154 3.92 -8.01 -31.89
C ASN A 154 3.40 -7.96 -30.44
N ARG A 155 2.55 -6.97 -30.16
CA ARG A 155 1.94 -6.77 -28.83
C ARG A 155 0.95 -7.88 -28.47
N GLU A 156 0.31 -8.49 -29.45
CA GLU A 156 -0.63 -9.60 -29.25
C GLU A 156 0.09 -10.84 -28.73
N GLU A 157 1.33 -11.07 -29.14
CA GLU A 157 2.18 -12.12 -28.60
C GLU A 157 2.53 -11.84 -27.13
N LEU A 158 2.89 -10.60 -26.78
CA LEU A 158 3.14 -10.21 -25.38
C LEU A 158 1.93 -10.44 -24.48
N ASN A 159 0.72 -10.19 -24.98
CA ASN A 159 -0.52 -10.46 -24.24
C ASN A 159 -0.75 -11.96 -23.96
N ARG A 160 -0.20 -12.87 -24.78
CA ARG A 160 -0.26 -14.32 -24.55
C ARG A 160 0.80 -14.80 -23.55
N VAL A 161 1.96 -14.14 -23.54
CA VAL A 161 3.02 -14.35 -22.53
C VAL A 161 2.65 -13.71 -21.19
N SER A 162 1.70 -12.76 -21.20
CA SER A 162 1.23 -12.02 -20.03
C SER A 162 0.61 -12.93 -18.96
N GLN A 163 1.49 -13.31 -18.05
CA GLN A 163 1.39 -13.67 -16.64
C GLN A 163 0.01 -14.07 -16.07
N LYS A 164 0.00 -15.20 -15.35
CA LYS A 164 -1.06 -15.50 -14.39
C LYS A 164 -1.13 -14.40 -13.35
N PHE A 165 -2.34 -13.95 -13.05
CA PHE A 165 -2.58 -12.94 -12.03
C PHE A 165 -3.29 -13.55 -10.82
N ARG A 166 -3.11 -12.93 -9.67
CA ARG A 166 -3.98 -13.08 -8.52
C ARG A 166 -4.85 -11.84 -8.39
N GLU A 167 -6.14 -12.05 -8.21
CA GLU A 167 -7.09 -10.98 -7.92
C GLU A 167 -7.43 -10.99 -6.42
N PHE A 168 -7.44 -9.79 -5.83
CA PHE A 168 -7.93 -9.52 -4.49
C PHE A 168 -9.23 -8.74 -4.63
N ILE A 169 -10.29 -9.25 -4.01
CA ILE A 169 -11.65 -8.72 -4.12
C ILE A 169 -12.02 -8.10 -2.78
N PRO A 170 -12.66 -6.91 -2.74
CA PRO A 170 -13.08 -6.30 -1.49
C PRO A 170 -14.03 -7.22 -0.71
N ALA A 171 -13.72 -7.46 0.56
CA ALA A 171 -14.47 -8.28 1.50
C ALA A 171 -14.88 -7.51 2.78
N MET A 172 -14.31 -6.33 3.02
CA MET A 172 -14.64 -5.46 4.16
C MET A 172 -16.01 -4.79 4.02
N GLN A 173 -16.77 -4.73 5.12
CA GLN A 173 -18.04 -4.00 5.17
C GLN A 173 -17.82 -2.48 5.07
N GLU A 174 -18.74 -1.78 4.42
CA GLU A 174 -18.64 -0.33 4.20
C GLU A 174 -18.57 0.49 5.50
N SER A 175 -19.29 0.07 6.54
CA SER A 175 -19.26 0.70 7.86
C SER A 175 -17.87 0.62 8.50
N GLU A 176 -17.18 -0.52 8.35
CA GLU A 176 -15.84 -0.72 8.87
C GLU A 176 -14.81 0.07 8.06
N ARG A 177 -14.92 0.07 6.73
CA ARG A 177 -14.10 0.91 5.85
C ARG A 177 -14.20 2.38 6.23
N SER A 178 -15.42 2.88 6.43
CA SER A 178 -15.66 4.26 6.84
C SER A 178 -15.03 4.57 8.20
N ARG A 179 -15.19 3.68 9.19
CA ARG A 179 -14.59 3.84 10.52
C ARG A 179 -13.06 3.92 10.46
N LEU A 180 -12.43 3.03 9.70
CA LEU A 180 -10.98 2.94 9.55
C LEU A 180 -10.42 4.17 8.81
N THR A 181 -11.06 4.59 7.71
CA THR A 181 -10.64 5.76 6.94
C THR A 181 -10.82 7.06 7.72
N ASP A 182 -11.86 7.19 8.55
CA ASP A 182 -12.02 8.34 9.43
C ASP A 182 -10.99 8.36 10.57
N GLY A 183 -10.64 7.20 11.13
CA GLY A 183 -9.54 7.09 12.09
C GLY A 183 -8.19 7.47 11.47
N TRP A 184 -7.94 7.08 10.22
CA TRP A 184 -6.75 7.49 9.47
C TRP A 184 -6.67 9.01 9.30
N LYS A 185 -7.75 9.67 8.85
CA LYS A 185 -7.79 11.14 8.72
C LYS A 185 -7.46 11.85 10.03
N GLN A 186 -7.99 11.35 11.16
CA GLN A 186 -7.67 11.89 12.48
C GLN A 186 -6.20 11.70 12.84
N ALA A 187 -5.62 10.53 12.52
CA ALA A 187 -4.21 10.26 12.75
C ALA A 187 -3.31 11.18 11.91
N VAL A 188 -3.63 11.38 10.63
CA VAL A 188 -2.91 12.35 9.77
C VAL A 188 -2.98 13.75 10.36
N GLY A 189 -4.16 14.20 10.79
CA GLY A 189 -4.33 15.52 11.41
C GLY A 189 -3.47 15.73 12.68
N ARG A 190 -3.13 14.66 13.40
CA ARG A 190 -2.21 14.71 14.56
C ARG A 190 -0.73 14.74 14.17
N SER A 191 -0.39 14.33 12.96
CA SER A 191 0.99 14.33 12.45
C SER A 191 1.45 15.67 11.90
N LEU A 192 0.51 16.58 11.61
CA LEU A 192 0.78 17.91 11.09
C LEU A 192 1.30 18.79 12.22
N MET A 193 2.54 19.27 12.09
CA MET A 193 3.18 20.14 13.07
C MET A 193 2.75 21.57 12.76
N LYS A 194 2.01 22.21 13.66
CA LYS A 194 1.68 23.64 13.58
C LYS A 194 2.77 24.51 14.17
#